data_AF-A0A945YDC7-F1
#
_entry.id   AF-A0A945YDC7-F1
#
_cell.length_a   1.000
_cell.length_b   1.000
_cell.length_c   1.000
_cell.angle_alpha   90.00
_cell.angle_beta   90.00
_cell.angle_gamma   90.00
#
_symmetry.space_group_name_H-M   'P 1'
#
loop_
_entity.id
_entity.type
_entity.pdbx_description
1 polymer ?
#
loop_
_entity_poly.entity_id
_entity_poly.type
_entity_poly.pdbx_seq_one_letter_code
_entity_poly.pdbx_strand_id
1 'polypeptide(L)' 'MTFAAPSSERILVALSGGVDSAVAALQLKQAGADIEAAYMKNWINEDEIIGDCPWEKDIVDARAVADHLD' A
#
# COMPACT_ATOMS: atom_id res chain seq x y z
N MET A 1 -8.92 -9.29 -21.95
CA MET A 1 -9.13 -7.91 -21.47
C MET A 1 -7.80 -7.20 -21.57
N THR A 2 -7.68 -6.21 -22.44
CA THR A 2 -6.48 -5.39 -22.59
C THR A 2 -6.64 -4.17 -21.68
N PHE A 3 -5.80 -4.06 -20.66
CA PHE A 3 -5.68 -2.84 -19.87
C PHE A 3 -5.06 -1.75 -20.77
N ALA A 4 -5.60 -0.53 -20.72
CA ALA A 4 -5.01 0.60 -21.42
C ALA A 4 -3.57 0.80 -20.95
N ALA A 5 -2.66 1.15 -21.86
CA ALA A 5 -1.30 1.51 -21.49
C ALA A 5 -1.35 2.68 -20.49
N PRO A 6 -0.73 2.57 -19.30
CA PRO A 6 -0.75 3.64 -18.31
C PRO A 6 -0.16 4.92 -18.93
N SER A 7 -0.74 6.08 -18.59
CA SER A 7 -0.16 7.38 -18.93
C SER A 7 1.28 7.45 -18.41
N SER A 8 2.13 8.31 -18.98
CA SER A 8 3.51 8.55 -18.50
C SER A 8 3.60 9.11 -17.07
N GLU A 9 2.49 9.09 -16.32
CA GLU A 9 2.35 9.61 -14.97
C GLU A 9 2.54 8.47 -13.98
N ARG A 10 3.35 8.73 -12.96
CA ARG A 10 3.58 7.79 -11.86
C ARG A 10 2.32 7.67 -11.00
N ILE A 11 1.94 6.44 -10.66
CA ILE A 11 0.76 6.14 -9.83
C ILE A 11 1.20 5.97 -8.37
N LEU A 12 0.63 6.76 -7.46
CA LEU A 12 0.79 6.55 -6.03
C LEU A 12 -0.25 5.56 -5.52
N VAL A 13 0.18 4.43 -4.95
CA VAL A 13 -0.69 3.42 -4.34
C VAL A 13 -0.64 3.55 -2.83
N ALA A 14 -1.79 3.75 -2.20
CA ALA A 14 -1.89 3.72 -0.74
C ALA A 14 -1.95 2.26 -0.27
N LEU A 15 -0.85 1.75 0.29
CA LEU A 15 -0.80 0.45 0.95
C LEU A 15 -1.32 0.60 2.38
N SER A 16 -2.31 -0.20 2.74
CA SER A 16 -2.91 -0.18 4.09
C SER A 16 -2.34 -1.25 5.03
N GLY A 17 -1.49 -2.14 4.53
CA GLY A 17 -1.12 -3.41 5.19
C GLY A 17 -2.06 -4.57 4.86
N GLY A 18 -3.20 -4.29 4.22
CA GLY A 18 -4.16 -5.29 3.77
C GLY A 18 -3.91 -5.84 2.37
N VAL A 19 -4.50 -7.03 2.11
CA VAL A 19 -4.33 -7.78 0.85
C VAL A 19 -4.85 -7.04 -0.38
N ASP A 20 -5.98 -6.34 -0.28
CA ASP A 20 -6.58 -5.67 -1.44
C ASP A 20 -5.64 -4.61 -2.04
N SER A 21 -5.03 -3.80 -1.17
CA SER A 21 -4.06 -2.78 -1.60
C SER A 21 -2.79 -3.39 -2.19
N ALA A 22 -2.33 -4.53 -1.63
CA ALA A 22 -1.16 -5.25 -2.12
C ALA A 22 -1.41 -5.87 -3.51
N VAL A 23 -2.56 -6.49 -3.72
CA VAL A 23 -2.93 -7.09 -5.00
C VAL A 23 -3.17 -6.01 -6.06
N ALA A 24 -3.76 -4.87 -5.68
CA ALA A 24 -3.89 -3.73 -6.60
C ALA A 24 -2.52 -3.22 -7.06
N ALA A 25 -1.56 -3.03 -6.13
CA ALA A 25 -0.19 -2.65 -6.46
C ALA A 25 0.50 -3.68 -7.37
N LEU A 26 0.35 -4.97 -7.06
CA LEU A 26 0.91 -6.06 -7.87
C LEU A 26 0.37 -6.03 -9.32
N GLN A 27 -0.93 -5.85 -9.49
CA GLN A 27 -1.56 -5.80 -10.81
C GLN A 27 -1.07 -4.60 -11.63
N LEU A 28 -0.90 -3.43 -10.99
CA LEU A 28 -0.32 -2.24 -11.63
C LEU A 28 1.13 -2.47 -12.07
N LYS A 29 1.95 -3.08 -11.20
CA LYS A 29 3.35 -3.41 -11.54
C LYS A 29 3.42 -4.44 -12.67
N GLN A 30 2.57 -5.48 -12.65
CA GLN A 30 2.48 -6.47 -13.73
C GLN A 30 1.99 -5.88 -15.06
N ALA A 31 1.17 -4.83 -15.01
CA ALA A 31 0.74 -4.07 -16.19
C ALA A 31 1.82 -3.10 -16.72
N GLY A 32 2.97 -3.00 -16.04
CA GLY A 32 4.08 -2.13 -16.44
C GLY A 32 3.90 -0.66 -16.06
N ALA A 33 3.02 -0.35 -15.10
CA ALA A 33 2.88 1.01 -14.58
C ALA A 33 4.08 1.39 -13.70
N ASP A 34 4.50 2.65 -13.79
CA ASP A 34 5.42 3.26 -12.80
C ASP A 34 4.62 3.56 -11.53
N ILE A 35 4.95 2.90 -10.42
CA ILE A 35 4.22 3.04 -9.15
C ILE A 35 5.14 3.46 -8.01
N GLU A 36 4.59 4.21 -7.07
CA GLU A 36 5.17 4.50 -5.77
C GLU A 36 4.18 4.07 -4.69
N ALA A 37 4.65 3.60 -3.53
CA ALA A 37 3.79 3.18 -2.44
C ALA A 37 3.82 4.20 -1.27
N ALA A 38 2.67 4.40 -0.62
CA ALA A 38 2.57 5.18 0.61
C ALA A 38 1.68 4.49 1.63
N TYR A 39 2.00 4.65 2.92
CA TYR A 39 1.14 4.29 4.03
C TYR A 39 0.63 5.56 4.71
N MET A 40 -0.66 5.61 5.05
CA MET A 40 -1.27 6.77 5.71
C MET A 40 -1.69 6.42 7.14
N LYS A 41 -1.07 7.08 8.12
CA LYS A 41 -1.50 7.04 9.52
C LYS A 41 -2.48 8.18 9.79
N ASN A 42 -3.78 7.91 9.71
CA ASN A 42 -4.82 8.93 9.83
C ASN A 42 -5.40 9.09 11.23
N TRP A 43 -5.22 8.09 12.10
CA TRP A 43 -5.74 8.11 13.48
C TRP A 43 -4.63 7.78 14.47
N ILE A 44 -4.60 8.52 15.57
CA ILE A 44 -3.78 8.26 16.74
C ILE A 44 -4.77 8.18 17.90
N ASN A 45 -4.92 7.01 18.53
CA ASN A 45 -5.65 6.94 19.78
C ASN A 45 -4.76 7.53 20.87
N GLU A 46 -5.13 8.72 21.34
CA GLU A 46 -4.52 9.37 22.52
C GLU A 46 -5.11 8.83 23.83
N ASP A 47 -6.32 8.27 23.77
CA ASP A 47 -6.94 7.58 24.90
C ASP A 47 -6.34 6.18 25.01
N GLU A 48 -5.76 5.87 26.18
CA GLU A 48 -5.05 4.65 26.55
C GLU A 48 -5.88 3.36 26.33
N ILE A 49 -6.07 2.95 25.07
CA ILE A 49 -6.52 1.60 24.77
C ILE A 49 -5.38 0.69 25.20
N ILE A 50 -5.60 -0.09 26.25
CA ILE A 50 -4.68 -1.12 26.73
C ILE A 50 -4.47 -2.12 25.58
N GLY A 51 -3.38 -1.96 24.82
CA GLY A 51 -3.00 -2.83 23.70
C GLY A 51 -2.12 -2.12 22.66
N ASP A 52 -1.39 -2.91 21.86
CA ASP A 52 -0.61 -2.39 20.73
C ASP A 52 -1.56 -1.77 19.70
N CYS A 53 -1.22 -0.56 19.22
CA CYS A 53 -2.06 0.13 18.26
C CYS A 53 -1.95 -0.55 16.88
N PRO A 54 -3.06 -0.90 16.19
CA PRO A 54 -3.02 -1.71 14.97
C PRO A 54 -2.13 -1.17 13.85
N TRP A 55 -1.95 0.16 13.79
CA TRP A 55 -1.19 0.82 12.73
C TRP A 55 0.28 0.38 12.68
N GLU A 56 0.87 -0.08 13.79
CA GLU A 56 2.26 -0.54 13.82
C GLU A 56 2.45 -1.81 13.01
N LYS A 57 1.51 -2.75 13.12
CA LYS A 57 1.51 -3.95 12.29
C LYS A 57 1.22 -3.60 10.83
N ASP A 58 0.24 -2.72 10.61
CA ASP A 58 -0.16 -2.33 9.25
C ASP A 58 0.98 -1.69 8.46
N ILE A 59 1.78 -0.81 9.08
CA ILE A 59 2.92 -0.17 8.39
C ILE A 59 4.06 -1.17 8.13
N VAL A 60 4.26 -2.16 9.00
CA VAL A 60 5.24 -3.25 8.78
C VAL A 60 4.79 -4.12 7.61
N ASP A 61 3.51 -4.52 7.57
CA ASP A 61 2.96 -5.33 6.48
C ASP A 61 2.95 -4.55 5.15
N ALA A 62 2.60 -3.26 5.16
CA ALA A 62 2.67 -2.38 3.99
C ALA A 62 4.10 -2.26 3.44
N ARG A 63 5.09 -2.11 4.33
CA ARG A 63 6.50 -2.06 3.94
C ARG A 63 6.97 -3.39 3.36
N ALA A 64 6.62 -4.51 3.98
CA ALA A 64 6.97 -5.84 3.47
C ALA A 64 6.38 -6.10 2.07
N VAL A 65 5.17 -5.62 1.80
CA VAL A 65 4.57 -5.66 0.46
C VAL A 65 5.37 -4.80 -0.52
N ALA A 66 5.70 -3.55 -0.17
CA ALA A 66 6.51 -2.68 -1.02
C ALA A 66 7.87 -3.32 -1.35
N ASP A 67 8.57 -3.86 -0.35
CA ASP A 67 9.86 -4.54 -0.49
C ASP A 67 9.76 -5.80 -1.39
N HIS A 68 8.63 -6.51 -1.37
CA HIS A 68 8.42 -7.68 -2.22
C HIS A 68 8.07 -7.30 -3.66
N LEU A 69 7.49 -6.12 -3.85
CA LEU A 69 7.09 -5.65 -5.16
C LEU A 69 8.26 -5.02 -5.91
N ASP A 70 9.23 -4.39 -5.25
CA ASP A 70 10.41 -3.75 -5.86
C ASP A 70 11.21 -4.68 -6.80
#